data_AF-A0A938V5Y5-F1
#
_entry.id   AF-A0A938V5Y5-F1
#
_cell.length_a   1.000
_cell.length_b   1.000
_cell.length_c   1.000
_cell.angle_alpha   90.00
_cell.angle_beta   90.00
_cell.angle_gamma   90.00
#
_symmetry.space_group_name_H-M   'P 1'
#
loop_
_entity.id
_entity.type
_entity.pdbx_description
1 polymer ?
#
loop_
_entity_poly.entity_id
_entity_poly.type
_entity_poly.pdbx_seq_one_letter_code
_entity_poly.pdbx_strand_id
1 'polypeptide(L)'
;MNEEKVATLFARLTELNRELAAKELEAMSVKSQLQNLIPGNTAVAGVQHLVRPHTSVSYKEIFNTVNEKFVPKTKADAVAKIVAKNTKVTESHTIKAAD
;
A
#
# COMPACT_ATOMS: atom_id res chain seq x y z
N MET A 1 4.20 26.05 -40.77
CA MET A 1 5.26 25.03 -40.53
C MET A 1 5.50 24.70 -39.06
N ASN A 2 5.05 25.53 -38.10
CA ASN A 2 5.23 25.23 -36.66
C ASN A 2 4.07 24.41 -36.06
N GLU A 3 2.84 24.64 -36.52
CA GLU A 3 1.64 23.99 -35.97
C GLU A 3 1.55 22.49 -36.27
N GLU A 4 1.91 22.05 -37.48
CA GLU A 4 1.97 20.61 -37.82
C GLU A 4 3.03 19.86 -37.01
N LYS A 5 4.19 20.49 -36.74
CA LYS A 5 5.23 19.90 -35.88
C LYS A 5 4.74 19.77 -34.45
N VAL A 6 4.04 20.79 -33.95
CA VAL A 6 3.44 20.77 -32.60
C VAL A 6 2.35 19.70 -32.51
N ALA A 7 1.46 19.58 -33.50
CA ALA A 7 0.43 18.54 -33.55
C ALA A 7 1.04 17.12 -33.60
N THR A 8 2.12 16.94 -34.38
CA THR A 8 2.84 15.66 -34.46
C THR A 8 3.51 15.31 -33.12
N LEU A 9 4.10 16.30 -32.44
CA LEU A 9 4.69 16.10 -31.11
C LEU A 9 3.63 15.77 -30.05
N PHE A 10 2.46 16.43 -30.06
CA PHE A 10 1.36 16.12 -29.15
C PHE A 10 0.79 14.71 -29.39
N ALA A 11 0.65 14.30 -30.64
CA ALA A 11 0.24 12.94 -30.99
C ALA A 11 1.26 11.91 -30.47
N ARG A 12 2.56 12.17 -30.64
CA ARG A 12 3.62 11.30 -30.12
C ARG A 12 3.66 11.25 -28.59
N LEU A 13 3.44 12.39 -27.92
CA LEU A 13 3.36 12.46 -26.46
C LEU A 13 2.17 11.67 -25.91
N THR A 14 1.02 11.76 -26.59
CA THR A 14 -0.19 11.01 -26.23
C THR A 14 0.04 9.51 -26.37
N GLU A 15 0.70 9.08 -27.44
CA GLU A 15 1.03 7.67 -27.65
C GLU A 15 2.02 7.16 -26.59
N LEU A 16 3.07 7.92 -26.29
CA LEU A 16 4.03 7.57 -25.23
C LEU A 16 3.36 7.47 -23.86
N ASN A 17 2.42 8.37 -23.53
CA ASN A 17 1.66 8.29 -22.29
C ASN A 17 0.78 7.04 -22.24
N ARG A 18 0.21 6.62 -23.38
CA ARG A 18 -0.58 5.39 -23.48
C ARG A 18 0.28 4.14 -23.30
N GLU A 19 1.45 4.09 -23.95
CA GLU A 19 2.42 3.02 -23.78
C GLU A 19 2.93 2.93 -22.33
N LEU A 20 3.23 4.07 -21.70
CA LEU A 20 3.67 4.14 -20.31
C LEU A 20 2.58 3.58 -19.38
N ALA A 21 1.34 4.04 -19.54
CA ALA A 21 0.22 3.54 -18.73
C ALA A 21 -0.01 2.03 -18.90
N ALA A 22 0.13 1.51 -20.12
CA ALA A 22 0.03 0.07 -20.38
C ALA A 22 1.15 -0.71 -19.69
N LYS A 23 2.39 -0.19 -19.71
CA LYS A 23 3.54 -0.82 -19.05
C LYS A 23 3.46 -0.75 -17.53
N GLU A 24 2.97 0.35 -16.97
CA GLU A 24 2.71 0.47 -15.53
C GLU A 24 1.65 -0.53 -15.08
N LEU A 25 0.58 -0.71 -15.86
CA LEU A 25 -0.45 -1.71 -15.58
C LEU A 25 0.11 -3.14 -15.62
N GLU A 26 0.95 -3.46 -16.62
CA GLU A 26 1.65 -4.74 -16.73
C GLU A 26 2.56 -4.99 -15.51
N ALA A 27 3.34 -3.99 -15.10
CA ALA A 27 4.22 -4.07 -13.94
C ALA A 27 3.44 -4.27 -12.62
N MET A 28 2.29 -3.59 -12.45
CA MET A 28 1.41 -3.82 -11.31
C MET A 28 0.84 -5.23 -11.28
N SER A 29 0.46 -5.77 -12.45
CA SER A 29 -0.03 -7.14 -12.58
C SER A 29 1.04 -8.17 -12.17
N VAL A 30 2.26 -8.03 -12.69
CA VAL A 30 3.40 -8.90 -12.35
C VAL A 30 3.74 -8.79 -10.86
N LYS A 31 3.73 -7.58 -10.28
CA LYS A 31 3.94 -7.39 -8.85
C LYS A 31 2.90 -8.15 -8.02
N SER A 32 1.62 -8.06 -8.38
CA SER A 32 0.53 -8.78 -7.69
C SER A 32 0.70 -10.31 -7.81
N GLN A 33 1.05 -10.81 -8.99
CA GLN A 33 1.34 -12.24 -9.19
C GLN A 33 2.51 -12.72 -8.32
N LEU A 34 3.60 -11.95 -8.26
CA LEU A 34 4.75 -12.28 -7.42
C LEU A 34 4.42 -12.25 -5.92
N GLN A 35 3.57 -11.31 -5.48
CA GLN A 35 3.10 -11.26 -4.09
C GLN A 35 2.27 -12.50 -3.70
N ASN A 36 1.52 -13.07 -4.64
CA ASN A 36 0.74 -14.30 -4.42
C ASN A 36 1.60 -15.56 -4.47
N LEU A 37 2.65 -15.58 -5.31
CA LEU A 37 3.52 -16.74 -5.49
C LEU A 37 4.59 -16.87 -4.39
N ILE A 38 5.13 -15.75 -3.91
CA ILE A 38 6.18 -15.74 -2.90
C ILE A 38 5.52 -15.52 -1.53
N PRO A 39 5.58 -16.48 -0.60
CA PRO A 39 5.04 -16.29 0.74
C PRO A 39 5.64 -15.05 1.41
N GLY A 40 4.82 -14.32 2.16
CA GLY A 40 5.30 -13.14 2.88
C GLY A 40 6.46 -13.48 3.82
N ASN A 41 7.45 -12.58 3.88
CA ASN A 41 8.66 -12.70 4.69
C ASN A 41 9.55 -13.90 4.33
N THR A 42 9.47 -14.39 3.09
CA THR A 42 10.36 -15.44 2.57
C THR A 42 11.16 -14.97 1.35
N ALA A 43 12.28 -15.66 1.10
CA ALA A 43 13.09 -15.48 -0.10
C ALA A 43 13.00 -16.74 -0.96
N VAL A 44 12.67 -16.57 -2.24
CA VAL A 44 12.56 -17.67 -3.21
C VAL A 44 13.34 -17.26 -4.45
N ALA A 45 14.25 -18.12 -4.90
CA ALA A 45 15.02 -17.94 -6.14
C ALA A 45 15.69 -16.54 -6.27
N GLY A 46 16.24 -16.00 -5.18
CA GLY A 46 16.92 -14.70 -5.19
C GLY A 46 15.99 -13.48 -5.12
N VAL A 47 14.69 -13.68 -4.87
CA VAL A 47 13.70 -12.61 -4.67
C VAL A 47 13.14 -12.68 -3.25
N GLN A 48 13.14 -11.57 -2.52
CA GLN A 48 12.62 -11.45 -1.16
C GLN A 48 11.29 -10.69 -1.15
N HIS A 49 10.25 -11.29 -0.57
CA HIS A 49 8.97 -10.64 -0.32
C HIS A 49 8.91 -10.21 1.15
N LEU A 50 8.94 -8.89 1.40
CA LEU A 50 8.82 -8.30 2.72
C LEU A 50 7.38 -7.81 2.93
N VAL A 51 6.73 -8.32 3.97
CA VAL A 51 5.39 -7.90 4.37
C VAL A 51 5.49 -7.14 5.68
N ARG A 52 5.16 -5.85 5.65
CA ARG A 52 5.14 -4.99 6.83
C ARG A 52 3.69 -4.67 7.21
N PRO A 53 3.20 -5.15 8.35
CA PRO A 53 1.89 -4.77 8.83
C PRO A 53 1.92 -3.33 9.34
N HIS A 54 0.93 -2.56 8.92
CA HIS A 54 0.63 -1.21 9.38
C HIS A 54 -0.71 -1.23 10.09
N THR A 55 -0.72 -0.90 11.36
CA THR A 55 -1.97 -0.59 12.08
C THR A 55 -2.36 0.84 11.77
N SER A 56 -3.54 1.07 11.18
CA SER A 56 -4.04 2.43 10.99
C SER A 56 -4.23 3.09 12.36
N VAL A 57 -3.46 4.15 12.63
CA VAL A 57 -3.35 4.77 13.96
C VAL A 57 -4.56 5.65 14.31
N SER A 58 -5.45 5.93 13.34
CA SER A 58 -6.57 6.87 13.52
C SER A 58 -7.47 6.57 14.71
N TYR A 59 -7.73 5.30 15.03
CA TYR A 59 -8.53 4.93 16.21
C TYR A 59 -7.72 4.88 17.51
N LYS A 60 -6.41 4.57 17.46
CA LYS A 60 -5.56 4.40 18.66
C LYS A 60 -5.16 5.74 19.28
N GLU A 61 -4.89 6.75 18.44
CA GLU A 61 -4.62 8.14 18.88
C GLU A 61 -5.87 8.83 19.44
N ILE A 62 -7.02 8.67 18.77
CA ILE A 62 -8.32 9.15 19.28
C ILE A 62 -8.66 8.42 20.59
N PHE A 63 -8.39 7.12 20.67
CA PHE A 63 -8.60 6.31 21.87
C PHE A 63 -7.78 6.80 23.06
N ASN A 64 -6.46 7.00 22.93
CA ASN A 64 -5.66 7.52 24.06
C ASN A 64 -6.22 8.87 24.57
N THR A 65 -6.63 9.74 23.65
CA THR A 65 -7.20 11.06 23.96
C THR A 65 -8.55 10.99 24.71
N VAL A 66 -9.40 10.02 24.37
CA VAL A 66 -10.72 9.83 25.00
C VAL A 66 -10.63 9.02 26.30
N ASN A 67 -9.78 7.97 26.32
CA ASN A 67 -9.65 7.05 27.45
C ASN A 67 -9.00 7.74 28.66
N GLU A 68 -8.03 8.64 28.46
CA GLU A 68 -7.41 9.42 29.54
C GLU A 68 -8.37 10.43 30.19
N LYS A 69 -9.41 10.90 29.46
CA LYS A 69 -10.31 11.96 29.93
C LYS A 69 -11.70 11.49 30.36
N PHE A 70 -12.23 10.40 29.79
CA PHE A 70 -13.66 10.07 29.91
C PHE A 70 -13.99 8.62 30.32
N VAL A 71 -13.02 7.71 30.36
CA VAL A 71 -13.30 6.29 30.65
C VAL A 71 -12.86 5.92 32.06
N PRO A 72 -13.79 5.45 32.94
CA PRO A 72 -13.43 4.93 34.25
C PRO A 72 -12.49 3.73 34.13
N LYS A 73 -11.46 3.66 34.98
CA LYS A 73 -10.45 2.57 34.98
C LYS A 73 -11.05 1.16 34.97
N THR A 74 -12.24 0.97 35.54
CA THR A 74 -12.98 -0.30 35.59
C THR A 74 -13.49 -0.79 34.23
N LYS A 75 -13.54 0.08 33.20
CA LYS A 75 -14.00 -0.27 31.85
C LYS A 75 -12.91 -0.24 30.78
N ALA A 76 -11.67 0.10 31.14
CA ALA A 76 -10.55 0.25 30.20
C ALA A 76 -10.33 -1.01 29.33
N ASP A 77 -10.42 -2.20 29.92
CA ASP A 77 -10.25 -3.48 29.22
C ASP A 77 -11.35 -3.74 28.18
N ALA A 78 -12.59 -3.40 28.49
CA ALA A 78 -13.71 -3.58 27.56
C ALA A 78 -13.56 -2.68 26.35
N VAL A 79 -13.12 -1.43 26.56
CA VAL A 79 -12.89 -0.48 25.47
C VAL A 79 -11.66 -0.88 24.65
N ALA A 80 -10.58 -1.34 25.27
CA ALA A 80 -9.40 -1.86 24.57
C ALA A 80 -9.75 -3.02 23.61
N LYS A 81 -10.64 -3.93 24.02
CA LYS A 81 -11.15 -5.01 23.17
C LYS A 81 -11.96 -4.49 21.98
N ILE A 82 -12.80 -3.47 22.18
CA ILE A 82 -13.57 -2.84 21.11
C ILE A 82 -12.63 -2.15 20.12
N VAL A 83 -11.60 -1.45 20.60
CA VAL A 83 -10.63 -0.77 19.74
C VAL A 83 -9.81 -1.76 18.94
N ALA A 84 -9.33 -2.83 19.55
CA ALA A 84 -8.62 -3.89 18.84
C ALA A 84 -9.49 -4.49 17.71
N LYS A 85 -10.78 -4.70 17.97
CA LYS A 85 -11.74 -5.19 16.97
C LYS A 85 -11.97 -4.21 15.79
N ASN A 86 -11.85 -2.91 16.04
CA ASN A 86 -12.08 -1.87 15.04
C ASN A 86 -10.79 -1.31 14.41
N THR A 87 -9.63 -1.72 14.89
CA THR A 87 -8.35 -1.31 14.31
C THR A 87 -8.11 -2.09 13.02
N LYS A 88 -8.00 -1.38 11.90
CA LYS A 88 -7.64 -2.00 10.62
C LYS A 88 -6.13 -2.23 10.59
N VAL A 89 -5.74 -3.46 10.35
CA VAL A 89 -4.37 -3.82 9.99
C VAL A 89 -4.33 -3.87 8.47
N THR A 90 -3.50 -3.02 7.86
CA THR A 90 -3.19 -3.08 6.43
C THR A 90 -1.78 -3.60 6.25
N GLU A 91 -1.49 -4.27 5.15
CA GLU A 91 -0.16 -4.81 4.88
C GLU A 91 0.50 -4.02 3.74
N SER A 92 1.77 -3.69 3.91
CA SER A 92 2.61 -3.16 2.85
C SER A 92 3.52 -4.27 2.34
N HIS A 93 3.43 -4.54 1.05
CA HIS A 93 4.15 -5.63 0.39
C HIS A 93 5.25 -5.06 -0.51
N THR A 94 6.50 -5.37 -0.19
CA THR A 94 7.68 -4.96 -0.96
C THR A 94 8.39 -6.18 -1.51
N ILE A 95 8.72 -6.17 -2.80
CA ILE A 95 9.52 -7.21 -3.45
C ILE A 95 10.85 -6.60 -3.86
N LYS A 96 11.95 -7.22 -3.44
CA LYS A 96 13.32 -6.81 -3.78
C LYS A 96 14.19 -8.02 -4.12
N ALA A 97 15.35 -7.79 -4.72
CA ALA A 97 16.38 -8.82 -4.82
C ALA A 97 16.82 -9.23 -3.40
N ALA A 98 17.03 -10.54 -3.19
CA ALA A 98 17.66 -11.05 -1.99
C ALA A 98 19.15 -10.69 -2.02
N ASP A 99 19.65 -10.18 -0.89
CA ASP A 99 21.07 -9.84 -0.70
C ASP A 99 21.95 -11.11 -0.65
#